data_AF-A0A847A7X7-F1
#
_entry.id   AF-A0A847A7X7-F1
#
_cell.length_a   1.000
_cell.length_b   1.000
_cell.length_c   1.000
_cell.angle_alpha   90.00
_cell.angle_beta   90.00
_cell.angle_gamma   90.00
#
_symmetry.space_group_name_H-M   'P 1'
#
loop_
_entity.id
_entity.type
_entity.pdbx_description
1 polymer ?
#
loop_
_entity_poly.entity_id
_entity_poly.type
_entity_poly.pdbx_seq_one_letter_code
_entity_poly.pdbx_strand_id
1 'polypeptide(L)'
;GCTNPYGWSKLMIEQILRDLAASDSEWSVALLRYFNPIGAHESGLIGEDPRGIPNNLFPYVCRVASGRLAKLSVFGDDYPTPAGTGVRDYIHVCDLAEGHVAALEFLERGRGAEAFNLGTGRGTSVLDLVRAFEKTSGKAVPYEITERRPGDIAICYAATDRARKVLGWTAKRTLEDMCRDGWNREQGREGK
;
A
#
# COMPACT_ATOMS: atom_id res chain seq x y z
N GLY A 1 -0.76 -20.06 4.76
CA GLY A 1 -2.10 -19.55 5.12
C GLY A 1 -1.99 -18.18 5.74
N CYS A 2 -3.10 -17.49 6.02
CA CYS A 2 -3.08 -16.20 6.71
C CYS A 2 -2.39 -16.31 8.08
N THR A 3 -1.60 -15.31 8.46
CA THR A 3 -0.78 -15.32 9.69
C THR A 3 -1.42 -14.55 10.85
N ASN A 4 -2.55 -13.86 10.63
CA ASN A 4 -3.22 -13.07 11.65
C ASN A 4 -4.74 -13.00 11.42
N PRO A 5 -5.53 -12.61 12.44
CA PRO A 5 -6.99 -12.52 12.35
C PRO A 5 -7.49 -11.53 11.27
N TYR A 6 -6.76 -10.42 11.04
CA TYR A 6 -7.11 -9.47 9.99
C TYR A 6 -7.10 -10.14 8.60
N GLY A 7 -6.02 -10.87 8.27
CA GLY A 7 -5.91 -11.61 7.02
C GLY A 7 -6.96 -12.71 6.88
N TRP A 8 -7.25 -13.43 7.97
CA TRP A 8 -8.31 -14.45 7.98
C TRP A 8 -9.69 -13.87 7.68
N SER A 9 -10.04 -12.71 8.27
CA SER A 9 -11.32 -12.06 7.97
C SER A 9 -11.46 -11.71 6.48
N LYS A 10 -10.39 -11.23 5.84
CA LYS A 10 -10.40 -10.93 4.39
C LYS A 10 -10.58 -12.17 3.54
N LEU A 11 -9.88 -13.26 3.88
CA LEU A 11 -10.01 -14.53 3.16
C LEU A 11 -11.43 -15.12 3.29
N MET A 12 -12.02 -15.06 4.49
CA MET A 12 -13.39 -15.53 4.72
C MET A 12 -14.41 -14.70 3.92
N ILE A 13 -14.25 -13.37 3.87
CA ILE A 13 -15.12 -12.51 3.06
C ILE A 13 -15.00 -12.86 1.56
N GLU A 14 -13.79 -13.08 1.06
CA GLU A 14 -13.62 -13.53 -0.33
C GLU A 14 -14.35 -14.84 -0.61
N GLN A 15 -14.29 -15.80 0.32
CA GLN A 15 -14.99 -17.07 0.17
C GLN A 15 -16.52 -16.86 0.12
N ILE A 16 -17.07 -16.11 1.08
CA ILE A 16 -18.50 -15.78 1.12
C ILE A 16 -18.97 -15.14 -0.19
N LEU A 17 -18.20 -14.19 -0.72
CA LEU A 17 -18.54 -13.49 -1.95
C LEU A 17 -18.45 -14.39 -3.20
N ARG A 18 -17.53 -15.36 -3.22
CA ARG A 18 -17.47 -16.38 -4.28
C ARG A 18 -18.68 -17.30 -4.23
N ASP A 19 -19.06 -17.74 -3.02
CA ASP A 19 -20.22 -18.62 -2.84
C ASP A 19 -21.52 -17.90 -3.21
N LEU A 20 -21.64 -16.61 -2.89
CA LEU A 20 -22.76 -15.76 -3.32
C LEU A 20 -22.86 -15.72 -4.86
N ALA A 21 -21.77 -15.37 -5.55
CA ALA A 21 -21.76 -15.26 -7.01
C ALA A 21 -21.89 -16.61 -7.73
N ALA A 22 -21.59 -17.72 -7.05
CA ALA A 22 -21.85 -19.07 -7.55
C ALA A 22 -23.31 -19.50 -7.36
N SER A 23 -23.98 -19.01 -6.30
CA SER A 23 -25.39 -19.31 -6.02
C SER A 23 -26.35 -18.52 -6.91
N ASP A 24 -25.95 -17.34 -7.36
CA ASP A 24 -26.76 -16.45 -8.19
C ASP A 24 -25.86 -15.74 -9.23
N SER A 25 -26.08 -16.10 -10.51
CA SER A 25 -25.30 -15.60 -11.64
C SER A 25 -25.56 -14.14 -12.00
N GLU A 26 -26.56 -13.47 -11.39
CA GLU A 26 -26.76 -12.04 -11.58
C GLU A 26 -25.71 -11.20 -10.86
N TRP A 27 -25.05 -11.77 -9.84
CA TRP A 27 -23.98 -11.08 -9.13
C TRP A 27 -22.72 -10.90 -9.98
N SER A 28 -22.13 -9.71 -9.84
CA SER A 28 -20.82 -9.35 -10.37
C SER A 28 -20.00 -8.81 -9.20
N VAL A 29 -18.85 -9.44 -8.93
CA VAL A 29 -18.01 -9.13 -7.77
C VAL A 29 -16.55 -8.98 -8.18
N ALA A 30 -15.93 -7.87 -7.78
CA ALA A 30 -14.52 -7.59 -7.95
C ALA A 30 -13.82 -7.62 -6.59
N LEU A 31 -12.99 -8.65 -6.38
CA LEU A 31 -12.16 -8.82 -5.19
C LEU A 31 -10.81 -8.14 -5.41
N LEU A 32 -10.75 -6.86 -5.06
CA LEU A 32 -9.55 -6.04 -5.23
C LEU A 32 -8.59 -6.23 -4.05
N ARG A 33 -7.45 -6.87 -4.29
CA ARG A 33 -6.43 -7.18 -3.29
C ARG A 33 -5.34 -6.11 -3.31
N TYR A 34 -5.33 -5.26 -2.29
CA TYR A 34 -4.38 -4.15 -2.19
C TYR A 34 -3.06 -4.63 -1.62
N PHE A 35 -1.98 -3.99 -2.06
CA PHE A 35 -0.66 -4.16 -1.46
C PHE A 35 -0.44 -3.08 -0.38
N ASN A 36 0.48 -2.13 -0.57
CA ASN A 36 0.80 -1.14 0.46
C ASN A 36 0.50 0.27 -0.07
N PRO A 37 -0.74 0.78 0.10
CA PRO A 37 -1.11 2.11 -0.37
C PRO A 37 -0.37 3.19 0.41
N ILE A 38 0.25 4.13 -0.30
CA ILE A 38 0.94 5.30 0.26
C ILE A 38 0.68 6.55 -0.58
N GLY A 39 1.26 7.68 -0.18
CA GLY A 39 1.05 8.98 -0.82
C GLY A 39 -0.23 9.67 -0.36
N ALA A 40 -0.67 10.64 -1.15
CA ALA A 40 -1.84 11.46 -0.85
C ALA A 40 -2.41 12.04 -2.16
N HIS A 41 -3.51 12.78 -2.10
CA HIS A 41 -3.95 13.52 -3.27
C HIS A 41 -2.98 14.67 -3.55
N GLU A 42 -2.58 14.85 -4.82
CA GLU A 42 -1.58 15.83 -5.29
C GLU A 42 -1.83 17.27 -4.83
N SER A 43 -3.09 17.64 -4.55
CA SER A 43 -3.45 18.92 -3.93
C SER A 43 -2.86 19.16 -2.53
N GLY A 44 -2.41 18.12 -1.83
CA GLY A 44 -2.02 18.18 -0.41
C GLY A 44 -3.19 18.37 0.58
N LEU A 45 -4.44 18.44 0.11
CA LEU A 45 -5.61 18.70 0.98
C LEU A 45 -6.11 17.45 1.72
N ILE A 46 -5.98 16.26 1.11
CA ILE A 46 -6.44 14.99 1.67
C ILE A 46 -5.34 13.93 1.57
N GLY A 47 -5.27 13.06 2.56
CA GLY A 47 -4.32 11.94 2.68
C GLY A 47 -4.45 11.28 4.06
N GLU A 48 -3.62 10.28 4.34
CA GLU A 48 -3.74 9.48 5.57
C GLU A 48 -3.57 10.34 6.85
N ASP A 49 -4.45 10.12 7.83
CA ASP A 49 -4.42 10.77 9.15
C ASP A 49 -4.57 9.76 10.29
N PRO A 50 -3.56 8.91 10.55
CA PRO A 50 -3.68 7.94 11.62
C PRO A 50 -3.74 8.64 12.97
N ARG A 51 -4.61 8.20 13.87
CA ARG A 51 -4.63 8.66 15.27
C ARG A 51 -3.55 7.93 16.08
N GLY A 52 -2.89 8.62 17.00
CA GLY A 52 -1.81 8.02 17.81
C GLY A 52 -0.61 7.62 16.95
N ILE A 53 0.31 6.79 17.47
CA ILE A 53 1.51 6.36 16.73
C ILE A 53 1.09 5.48 15.53
N PRO A 54 1.55 5.75 14.30
CA PRO A 54 1.13 4.98 13.14
C PRO A 54 1.66 3.55 13.18
N ASN A 55 0.82 2.59 12.79
CA ASN A 55 1.24 1.20 12.60
C ASN A 55 1.91 0.96 11.25
N ASN A 56 1.63 1.81 10.25
CA ASN A 56 2.12 1.71 8.89
C ASN A 56 3.41 2.54 8.72
N LEU A 57 4.30 2.05 7.85
CA LEU A 57 5.62 2.64 7.65
C LEU A 57 5.57 4.09 7.15
N PHE A 58 4.79 4.38 6.11
CA PHE A 58 4.86 5.67 5.43
C PHE A 58 4.39 6.86 6.29
N PRO A 59 3.26 6.79 7.02
CA PRO A 59 2.91 7.85 7.97
C PRO A 59 3.92 8.00 9.12
N TYR A 60 4.57 6.90 9.53
CA TYR A 60 5.64 6.95 10.54
C TYR A 60 6.82 7.77 9.99
N VAL A 61 7.29 7.46 8.77
CA VAL A 61 8.34 8.21 8.06
C VAL A 61 7.99 9.71 7.99
N CYS A 62 6.78 10.05 7.56
CA CYS A 62 6.34 11.46 7.48
C CYS A 62 6.40 12.16 8.85
N ARG A 63 6.02 11.47 9.93
CA ARG A 63 6.06 12.05 11.28
C ARG A 63 7.46 12.24 11.82
N VAL A 64 8.38 11.33 11.51
CA VAL A 64 9.79 11.51 11.86
C VAL A 64 10.36 12.72 11.11
N ALA A 65 10.09 12.83 9.81
CA ALA A 65 10.51 13.97 9.00
C ALA A 65 9.94 15.32 9.46
N SER A 66 8.71 15.33 9.99
CA SER A 66 8.07 16.51 10.62
C SER A 66 8.56 16.81 12.04
N GLY A 67 9.40 15.96 12.63
CA GLY A 67 9.87 16.09 14.02
C GLY A 67 8.85 15.69 15.10
N ARG A 68 7.65 15.19 14.73
CA ARG A 68 6.64 14.67 15.67
C ARG A 68 7.05 13.36 16.32
N LEU A 69 7.96 12.62 15.71
CA LEU A 69 8.59 11.42 16.26
C LEU A 69 10.10 11.55 16.12
N ALA A 70 10.86 11.06 17.10
CA ALA A 70 12.31 11.26 17.13
C ALA A 70 13.06 10.40 16.09
N LYS A 71 12.59 9.17 15.84
CA LYS A 71 13.22 8.20 14.94
C LYS A 71 12.22 7.14 14.48
N LEU A 72 12.47 6.54 13.33
CA LEU A 72 11.76 5.38 12.80
C LEU A 72 12.34 4.08 13.37
N SER A 73 11.49 3.14 13.79
CA SER A 73 11.93 1.77 14.08
C SER A 73 11.81 0.89 12.82
N VAL A 74 12.93 0.34 12.37
CA VAL A 74 13.01 -0.57 11.22
C VAL A 74 13.13 -2.00 11.74
N PHE A 75 12.08 -2.79 11.53
CA PHE A 75 11.98 -4.15 12.06
C PHE A 75 12.78 -5.15 11.22
N GLY A 76 13.98 -5.51 11.69
CA GLY A 76 14.88 -6.49 11.08
C GLY A 76 15.72 -5.97 9.92
N ASP A 77 16.99 -6.39 9.89
CA ASP A 77 17.98 -6.11 8.84
C ASP A 77 18.66 -7.39 8.30
N ASP A 78 18.10 -8.54 8.65
CA ASP A 78 18.64 -9.88 8.36
C ASP A 78 17.67 -10.73 7.50
N TYR A 79 16.68 -10.11 6.86
CA TYR A 79 15.85 -10.79 5.86
C TYR A 79 16.68 -11.16 4.62
N PRO A 80 16.32 -12.23 3.90
CA PRO A 80 16.96 -12.62 2.64
C PRO A 80 16.55 -11.68 1.49
N THR A 81 16.84 -10.38 1.63
CA THR A 81 16.59 -9.32 0.64
C THR A 81 17.88 -8.53 0.42
N PRO A 82 18.07 -7.86 -0.74
CA PRO A 82 19.32 -7.14 -1.02
C PRO A 82 19.70 -6.08 0.02
N ALA A 83 18.71 -5.51 0.70
CA ALA A 83 18.88 -4.47 1.71
C ALA A 83 18.72 -4.98 3.15
N GLY A 84 18.57 -6.29 3.38
CA GLY A 84 18.33 -6.90 4.69
C GLY A 84 16.96 -6.61 5.32
N THR A 85 16.25 -5.59 4.83
CA THR A 85 14.95 -5.16 5.36
C THR A 85 13.77 -5.68 4.52
N GLY A 86 12.57 -5.63 5.09
CA GLY A 86 11.35 -6.06 4.42
C GLY A 86 11.10 -5.35 3.08
N VAL A 87 10.73 -6.12 2.06
CA VAL A 87 10.40 -5.63 0.71
C VAL A 87 8.90 -5.70 0.50
N ARG A 88 8.32 -4.58 0.05
CA ARG A 88 6.88 -4.39 -0.15
C ARG A 88 6.60 -3.72 -1.49
N ASP A 89 5.43 -3.99 -2.05
CA ASP A 89 4.89 -3.24 -3.20
C ASP A 89 4.11 -2.03 -2.69
N TYR A 90 4.71 -0.86 -2.83
CA TYR A 90 4.05 0.41 -2.52
C TYR A 90 3.33 0.93 -3.76
N ILE A 91 2.06 1.29 -3.58
CA ILE A 91 1.19 1.80 -4.64
C ILE A 91 0.65 3.17 -4.22
N HIS A 92 0.59 4.10 -5.17
CA HIS A 92 0.03 5.41 -4.90
C HIS A 92 -1.48 5.32 -4.66
N VAL A 93 -1.99 5.97 -3.61
CA VAL A 93 -3.41 5.90 -3.22
C VAL A 93 -4.36 6.36 -4.35
N CYS A 94 -3.97 7.36 -5.14
CA CYS A 94 -4.75 7.78 -6.32
C CYS A 94 -4.74 6.73 -7.45
N ASP A 95 -3.63 6.01 -7.68
CA ASP A 95 -3.64 4.89 -8.66
C ASP A 95 -4.60 3.80 -8.18
N LEU A 96 -4.59 3.52 -6.87
CA LEU A 96 -5.51 2.57 -6.27
C LEU A 96 -6.97 3.00 -6.43
N ALA A 97 -7.28 4.28 -6.23
CA ALA A 97 -8.61 4.85 -6.46
C ALA A 97 -9.03 4.73 -7.94
N GLU A 98 -8.15 5.06 -8.89
CA GLU A 98 -8.38 4.83 -10.33
C GLU A 98 -8.63 3.34 -10.64
N GLY A 99 -8.01 2.43 -9.89
CA GLY A 99 -8.23 0.99 -10.01
C GLY A 99 -9.64 0.55 -9.59
N HIS A 100 -10.28 1.27 -8.67
CA HIS A 100 -11.68 1.03 -8.32
C HIS A 100 -12.61 1.48 -9.44
N VAL A 101 -12.32 2.60 -10.12
CA VAL A 101 -13.10 3.05 -11.26
C VAL A 101 -13.05 2.02 -12.39
N ALA A 102 -11.86 1.52 -12.73
CA ALA A 102 -11.70 0.44 -13.71
C ALA A 102 -12.44 -0.85 -13.31
N ALA A 103 -12.49 -1.16 -12.00
CA ALA A 103 -13.26 -2.30 -11.50
C ALA A 103 -14.77 -2.10 -11.67
N LEU A 104 -15.30 -0.89 -11.46
CA LEU A 104 -16.72 -0.60 -11.71
C LEU A 104 -17.09 -0.81 -13.19
N GLU A 105 -16.26 -0.34 -14.12
CA GLU A 105 -16.46 -0.56 -15.56
C GLU A 105 -16.44 -2.06 -15.92
N PHE A 106 -15.58 -2.84 -15.26
CA PHE A 106 -15.60 -4.31 -15.38
C PHE A 106 -16.90 -4.91 -14.85
N LEU A 107 -17.40 -4.44 -13.70
CA LEU A 107 -18.60 -4.98 -13.06
C LEU A 107 -19.88 -4.80 -13.90
N GLU A 108 -19.97 -3.74 -14.71
CA GLU A 108 -21.11 -3.52 -15.62
C GLU A 108 -21.24 -4.64 -16.67
N ARG A 109 -20.12 -5.25 -17.07
CA ARG A 109 -20.04 -6.24 -18.16
C ARG A 109 -19.78 -7.66 -17.65
N GLY A 110 -19.10 -7.79 -16.52
CA GLY A 110 -18.72 -9.04 -15.91
C GLY A 110 -19.86 -9.72 -15.15
N ARG A 111 -19.68 -11.00 -14.85
CA ARG A 111 -20.52 -11.80 -13.94
C ARG A 111 -19.61 -12.71 -13.12
N GLY A 112 -20.11 -13.19 -11.99
CA GLY A 112 -19.33 -14.02 -11.08
C GLY A 112 -18.38 -13.20 -10.20
N ALA A 113 -17.46 -13.88 -9.53
CA ALA A 113 -16.49 -13.27 -8.62
C ALA A 113 -15.06 -13.39 -9.14
N GLU A 114 -14.46 -12.27 -9.52
CA GLU A 114 -13.09 -12.19 -10.01
C GLU A 114 -12.17 -11.44 -9.04
N ALA A 115 -10.92 -11.90 -8.91
CA ALA A 115 -9.94 -11.28 -8.04
C ALA A 115 -8.81 -10.61 -8.83
N PHE A 116 -8.43 -9.41 -8.40
CA PHE A 116 -7.41 -8.59 -9.03
C PHE A 116 -6.43 -8.05 -7.98
N ASN A 117 -5.14 -8.19 -8.25
CA ASN A 117 -4.11 -7.54 -7.45
C ASN A 117 -3.96 -6.10 -7.92
N LEU A 118 -4.12 -5.14 -7.00
CA LEU A 118 -3.84 -3.72 -7.26
C LEU A 118 -2.52 -3.35 -6.56
N GLY A 119 -1.47 -3.32 -7.36
CA GLY A 119 -0.09 -3.00 -6.97
C GLY A 119 0.69 -2.50 -8.19
N THR A 120 1.97 -2.19 -7.99
CA THR A 120 2.88 -1.78 -9.07
C THR A 120 3.63 -2.96 -9.68
N GLY A 121 3.72 -4.07 -8.95
CA GLY A 121 4.56 -5.22 -9.26
C GLY A 121 6.05 -4.98 -9.01
N ARG A 122 6.40 -3.88 -8.34
CA ARG A 122 7.77 -3.53 -7.98
C ARG A 122 7.95 -3.61 -6.47
N GLY A 123 8.89 -4.43 -6.02
CA GLY A 123 9.28 -4.49 -4.61
C GLY A 123 10.24 -3.36 -4.24
N THR A 124 9.98 -2.69 -3.13
CA THR A 124 10.84 -1.64 -2.53
C THR A 124 11.14 -2.02 -1.09
N SER A 125 12.41 -1.96 -0.68
CA SER A 125 12.79 -2.22 0.71
C SER A 125 12.40 -1.05 1.64
N VAL A 126 12.37 -1.29 2.96
CA VAL A 126 12.13 -0.20 3.93
C VAL A 126 13.15 0.92 3.77
N LEU A 127 14.43 0.59 3.63
CA LEU A 127 15.49 1.59 3.49
C LEU A 127 15.46 2.30 2.14
N ASP A 128 15.03 1.63 1.07
CA ASP A 128 14.86 2.30 -0.24
C ASP A 128 13.72 3.31 -0.20
N LEU A 129 12.61 3.01 0.49
CA LEU A 129 11.54 3.98 0.72
C LEU A 129 12.06 5.18 1.52
N VAL A 130 12.81 4.94 2.61
CA VAL A 130 13.39 6.02 3.42
C VAL A 130 14.28 6.93 2.57
N ARG A 131 15.21 6.36 1.80
CA ARG A 131 16.11 7.13 0.90
C ARG A 131 15.33 7.93 -0.15
N ALA A 132 14.32 7.32 -0.77
CA ALA A 132 13.48 8.01 -1.75
C ALA A 132 12.70 9.17 -1.11
N PHE A 133 12.22 8.97 0.12
CA PHE A 133 11.55 10.01 0.90
C PHE A 133 12.49 11.16 1.25
N GLU A 134 13.69 10.88 1.80
CA GLU A 134 14.67 11.91 2.16
C GLU A 134 15.08 12.73 0.93
N LYS A 135 15.34 12.06 -0.20
CA LYS A 135 15.65 12.72 -1.48
C LYS A 135 14.53 13.65 -1.95
N THR A 136 13.28 13.23 -1.80
CA THR A 136 12.12 13.97 -2.33
C THR A 136 11.68 15.10 -1.40
N SER A 137 11.76 14.90 -0.08
CA SER A 137 11.33 15.87 0.93
C SER A 137 12.42 16.85 1.34
N GLY A 138 13.70 16.51 1.12
CA GLY A 138 14.84 17.24 1.65
C GLY A 138 14.96 17.18 3.19
N LYS A 139 14.26 16.23 3.83
CA LYS A 139 14.26 16.03 5.29
C LYS A 139 14.97 14.72 5.62
N ALA A 140 15.76 14.74 6.69
CA ALA A 140 16.35 13.52 7.24
C ALA A 140 15.28 12.69 7.97
N VAL A 141 15.41 11.37 7.88
CA VAL A 141 14.56 10.41 8.58
C VAL A 141 15.47 9.51 9.43
N PRO A 142 15.87 9.95 10.63
CA PRO A 142 16.64 9.10 11.54
C PRO A 142 15.88 7.81 11.84
N TYR A 143 16.59 6.69 11.86
CA TYR A 143 16.01 5.39 12.16
C TYR A 143 16.94 4.54 13.03
N GLU A 144 16.36 3.53 13.67
CA GLU A 144 17.08 2.46 14.35
C GLU A 144 16.61 1.10 13.83
N ILE A 145 17.51 0.13 13.80
CA ILE A 145 17.17 -1.26 13.50
C ILE A 145 16.73 -1.93 14.80
N THR A 146 15.58 -2.60 14.78
CA THR A 146 15.03 -3.36 15.91
C THR A 146 14.81 -4.82 15.51
N GLU A 147 14.39 -5.66 16.46
CA GLU A 147 13.99 -7.04 16.17
C GLU A 147 12.90 -7.13 15.10
N ARG A 148 12.84 -8.27 14.40
CA ARG A 148 11.78 -8.54 13.42
C ARG A 148 10.42 -8.53 14.09
N ARG A 149 9.42 -7.96 13.41
CA ARG A 149 8.04 -8.02 13.87
C ARG A 149 7.47 -9.43 13.63
N PRO A 150 6.92 -10.12 14.64
CA PRO A 150 6.32 -11.44 14.44
C PRO A 150 5.23 -11.41 13.36
N GLY A 151 5.34 -12.31 12.38
CA GLY A 151 4.40 -12.42 11.26
C GLY A 151 4.78 -11.63 10.01
N ASP A 152 5.84 -10.80 10.05
CA ASP A 152 6.33 -10.09 8.86
C ASP A 152 7.06 -11.04 7.90
N ILE A 153 6.67 -10.95 6.63
CA ILE A 153 7.28 -11.70 5.53
C ILE A 153 8.42 -10.89 4.92
N ALA A 154 9.48 -11.56 4.45
CA ALA A 154 10.63 -10.91 3.83
C ALA A 154 10.25 -10.08 2.60
N ILE A 155 9.53 -10.68 1.65
CA ILE A 155 9.23 -10.08 0.33
C ILE A 155 7.75 -10.29 0.02
N CYS A 156 7.05 -9.23 -0.36
CA CYS A 156 5.67 -9.30 -0.83
C CYS A 156 5.40 -8.20 -1.88
N TYR A 157 5.19 -8.59 -3.14
CA TYR A 157 4.79 -7.68 -4.22
C TYR A 157 3.87 -8.35 -5.24
N ALA A 158 3.15 -7.53 -6.02
CA ALA A 158 2.04 -7.99 -6.82
C ALA A 158 2.48 -8.62 -8.16
N ALA A 159 1.80 -9.69 -8.57
CA ALA A 159 1.68 -9.99 -9.99
C ALA A 159 0.48 -9.20 -10.54
N THR A 160 0.72 -8.25 -11.46
CA THR A 160 -0.26 -7.24 -11.92
C THR A 160 -0.85 -7.52 -13.30
N ASP A 161 -0.40 -8.60 -13.96
CA ASP A 161 -0.79 -8.92 -15.35
C ASP A 161 -2.29 -9.02 -15.58
N ARG A 162 -3.03 -9.58 -14.60
CA ARG A 162 -4.49 -9.73 -14.72
C ARG A 162 -5.21 -8.40 -14.67
N ALA A 163 -4.82 -7.50 -13.75
CA ALA A 163 -5.42 -6.17 -13.66
C ALA A 163 -5.17 -5.39 -14.96
N ARG A 164 -3.96 -5.47 -15.52
CA ARG A 164 -3.65 -4.87 -16.82
C ARG A 164 -4.48 -5.45 -17.96
N LYS A 165 -4.58 -6.77 -18.06
CA LYS A 165 -5.25 -7.45 -19.20
C LYS A 165 -6.77 -7.34 -19.15
N VAL A 166 -7.36 -7.44 -17.95
CA VAL A 166 -8.82 -7.56 -17.78
C VAL A 166 -9.45 -6.22 -17.43
N LEU A 167 -8.84 -5.45 -16.52
CA LEU A 167 -9.36 -4.14 -16.11
C LEU A 167 -8.82 -2.99 -16.97
N GLY A 168 -7.82 -3.25 -17.84
CA GLY A 168 -7.12 -2.18 -18.56
C GLY A 168 -6.34 -1.23 -17.64
N TRP A 169 -6.11 -1.61 -16.38
CA TRP A 169 -5.56 -0.75 -15.34
C TRP A 169 -4.10 -1.10 -15.02
N THR A 170 -3.27 -0.08 -14.79
CA THR A 170 -1.90 -0.22 -14.31
C THR A 170 -1.54 1.02 -13.48
N ALA A 171 -0.82 0.84 -12.37
CA ALA A 171 -0.31 1.95 -11.58
C ALA A 171 0.66 2.82 -12.40
N LYS A 172 0.54 4.15 -12.27
CA LYS A 172 1.24 5.12 -13.13
C LYS A 172 2.27 5.93 -12.34
N ARG A 173 2.04 6.11 -11.04
CA ARG A 173 2.84 6.99 -10.18
C ARG A 173 4.07 6.27 -9.63
N THR A 174 5.17 7.00 -9.57
CA THR A 174 6.47 6.53 -9.10
C THR A 174 6.57 6.56 -7.57
N LEU A 175 7.62 5.96 -7.03
CA LEU A 175 7.92 6.05 -5.59
C LEU A 175 8.15 7.51 -5.17
N GLU A 176 8.81 8.30 -6.02
CA GLU A 176 9.02 9.72 -5.82
C GLU A 176 7.70 10.50 -5.79
N ASP A 177 6.75 10.20 -6.68
CA ASP A 177 5.42 10.79 -6.64
C ASP A 177 4.70 10.49 -5.32
N MET A 178 4.74 9.23 -4.87
CA MET A 178 4.17 8.80 -3.59
C MET A 178 4.78 9.56 -2.42
N CYS A 179 6.11 9.66 -2.36
CA CYS A 179 6.82 10.40 -1.32
C CYS A 179 6.48 11.89 -1.33
N ARG A 180 6.50 12.52 -2.52
CA ARG A 180 6.19 13.95 -2.69
C ARG A 180 4.78 14.27 -2.21
N ASP A 181 3.78 13.54 -2.71
CA ASP A 181 2.38 13.88 -2.46
C ASP A 181 2.01 13.61 -0.99
N GLY A 182 2.54 12.53 -0.42
CA GLY A 182 2.45 12.25 1.01
C GLY A 182 3.09 13.33 1.89
N TRP A 183 4.27 13.81 1.51
CA TRP A 183 4.96 14.87 2.24
C TRP A 183 4.24 16.22 2.14
N ASN A 184 3.77 16.60 0.95
CA ASN A 184 2.98 17.81 0.73
C ASN A 184 1.74 17.83 1.64
N ARG A 185 1.09 16.67 1.82
CA ARG A 185 -0.03 16.54 2.75
C ARG A 185 0.36 16.78 4.20
N GLU A 186 1.48 16.22 4.65
CA GLU A 186 1.95 16.41 6.03
C GLU A 186 2.34 17.87 6.30
N GLN A 187 3.01 18.53 5.35
CA GLN A 187 3.35 19.95 5.42
C GLN A 187 2.10 20.86 5.48
N GLY A 188 1.06 20.53 4.71
CA GLY A 188 -0.22 21.24 4.75
C GLY A 188 -0.97 21.15 6.09
N ARG A 189 -0.55 20.27 7.01
CA ARG A 189 -1.05 20.25 8.40
C ARG A 189 -0.33 21.22 9.32
N GLU A 190 0.96 21.46 9.14
CA GLU A 190 1.75 22.31 10.03
C GLU A 190 1.41 23.79 9.86
N GLY A 191 0.87 24.18 8.70
CA GLY A 191 0.38 25.54 8.44
C GLY A 191 -1.03 25.84 8.95
N LYS A 192 -1.67 24.95 9.70
CA LYS A 192 -3.00 25.14 10.32
C LYS A 192 -2.91 24.97 11.83
#